data_AF-A0A7S2IPP5-F1
#
_entry.id   AF-A0A7S2IPP5-F1
#
_cell.length_a   1.000
_cell.length_b   1.000
_cell.length_c   1.000
_cell.angle_alpha   90.00
_cell.angle_beta   90.00
_cell.angle_gamma   90.00
#
_symmetry.space_group_name_H-M   'P 1'
#
loop_
_entity.id
_entity.type
_entity.pdbx_description
1 polymer ?
#
loop_
_entity_poly.entity_id
_entity_poly.type
_entity_poly.pdbx_seq_one_letter_code
_entity_poly.pdbx_strand_id
1 'polypeptide(L)'
;GDEAQAGQLPGSLPTLHDYTFDFDQKRWRPWTTEVPPYDPPPDGKFSSIVVPTSDTVRSTWVLESIVSVKAACLFVGESGTAKTTVVSKFLGTRNPDHFTSLGINFSSRTSSLDVQDAT
;
A
#
# COMPACT_ATOMS: atom_id res chain seq x y z
N GLY A 1 11.14 -25.33 -0.96
CA GLY A 1 11.03 -23.94 -1.43
C GLY A 1 10.18 -23.19 -0.42
N ASP A 2 10.20 -21.86 -0.46
CA ASP A 2 9.46 -21.06 0.53
C ASP A 2 7.94 -21.07 0.31
N GLU A 3 7.47 -21.69 -0.78
CA GLU A 3 6.04 -21.84 -1.07
C GLU A 3 5.41 -23.02 -0.32
N ALA A 4 4.11 -22.93 -0.04
CA ALA A 4 3.32 -24.02 0.54
C ALA A 4 1.99 -24.18 -0.22
N GLN A 5 1.44 -25.40 -0.31
CA GLN A 5 0.17 -25.63 -1.02
C GLN A 5 -1.05 -25.19 -0.19
N ALA A 6 -2.20 -25.03 -0.85
CA ALA A 6 -3.47 -24.87 -0.17
C ALA A 6 -3.73 -26.03 0.81
N GLY A 7 -4.17 -25.70 2.02
CA GLY A 7 -4.36 -26.67 3.12
C GLY A 7 -3.12 -26.89 4.00
N GLN A 8 -1.98 -26.30 3.66
CA GLN A 8 -0.79 -26.25 4.51
C GLN A 8 -0.55 -24.81 4.98
N LEU A 9 0.04 -24.65 6.17
CA LEU A 9 0.56 -23.36 6.61
C LEU A 9 2.03 -23.24 6.17
N PRO A 10 2.43 -22.11 5.54
CA PRO A 10 3.82 -21.88 5.21
C PRO A 10 4.63 -21.63 6.50
N GLY A 11 5.87 -22.09 6.53
CA GLY A 11 6.70 -22.04 7.75
C GLY A 11 8.20 -21.92 7.51
N SER A 12 8.62 -21.55 6.30
CA SER A 12 10.05 -21.36 5.99
C SER A 12 10.55 -19.95 6.34
N LEU A 13 9.66 -18.96 6.43
CA LEU A 13 9.90 -17.58 6.84
C LEU A 13 9.39 -17.35 8.26
N PRO A 14 9.88 -16.30 8.95
CA PRO A 14 9.64 -16.10 10.37
C PRO A 14 8.17 -15.97 10.76
N THR A 15 7.34 -15.33 9.93
CA THR A 15 5.94 -15.05 10.25
C THR A 15 5.00 -15.34 9.09
N LEU A 16 3.73 -15.61 9.39
CA LEU A 16 2.69 -15.74 8.36
C LEU A 16 2.50 -14.46 7.54
N HIS A 17 2.83 -13.29 8.11
CA HIS A 17 2.76 -12.01 7.40
C HIS A 17 3.75 -11.91 6.24
N ASP A 18 4.81 -12.73 6.23
CA ASP A 18 5.80 -12.76 5.15
C ASP A 18 5.29 -13.45 3.89
N TYR A 19 4.06 -13.98 3.93
CA TYR A 19 3.40 -14.67 2.84
C TYR A 19 2.15 -13.96 2.32
N THR A 20 1.90 -14.14 1.03
CA THR A 20 0.65 -13.87 0.33
C THR A 20 0.08 -15.18 -0.21
N PHE A 21 -1.23 -15.21 -0.49
CA PHE A 21 -1.89 -16.37 -1.08
C PHE A 21 -2.25 -16.10 -2.54
N ASP A 22 -1.71 -16.92 -3.44
CA ASP A 22 -2.06 -16.93 -4.85
C ASP A 22 -3.31 -17.78 -5.06
N PHE A 23 -4.41 -17.12 -5.41
CA PHE A 23 -5.71 -17.76 -5.61
C PHE A 23 -5.79 -18.60 -6.88
N ASP A 24 -5.04 -18.23 -7.94
CA ASP A 24 -5.05 -18.95 -9.22
C ASP A 24 -4.30 -20.27 -9.10
N GLN A 25 -3.14 -20.23 -8.44
CA GLN A 25 -2.26 -21.38 -8.28
C GLN A 25 -2.48 -22.12 -6.96
N LYS A 26 -3.37 -21.59 -6.10
CA LYS A 26 -3.76 -22.17 -4.80
C LYS A 26 -2.54 -22.49 -3.93
N ARG A 27 -1.63 -21.53 -3.79
CA ARG A 27 -0.40 -21.68 -3.02
C ARG A 27 -0.02 -20.40 -2.27
N TRP A 28 0.61 -20.60 -1.11
CA TRP A 28 1.30 -19.57 -0.36
C TRP A 28 2.62 -19.24 -1.03
N ARG A 29 2.92 -17.94 -1.12
CA ARG A 29 4.14 -17.40 -1.72
C ARG A 29 4.70 -16.28 -0.87
N PRO A 30 6.03 -16.10 -0.79
CA PRO A 30 6.62 -14.97 -0.09
C PRO A 30 6.22 -13.63 -0.72
N TRP A 31 5.99 -12.58 0.09
CA TRP A 31 5.82 -11.22 -0.45
C TRP A 31 7.02 -10.72 -1.25
N THR A 32 8.22 -11.26 -0.99
CA THR A 32 9.44 -10.91 -1.72
C THR A 32 9.36 -11.24 -3.20
N THR A 33 8.51 -12.19 -3.62
CA THR A 33 8.29 -12.48 -5.04
C THR A 33 7.43 -11.43 -5.74
N GLU A 34 6.66 -10.65 -4.98
CA GLU A 34 5.79 -9.58 -5.46
C GLU A 34 6.47 -8.21 -5.47
N VAL A 35 7.71 -8.11 -4.95
CA VAL A 35 8.45 -6.85 -4.92
C VAL A 35 9.01 -6.57 -6.31
N PRO A 36 8.55 -5.50 -7.00
CA PRO A 36 9.10 -5.15 -8.30
C PRO A 36 10.57 -4.71 -8.17
N PRO A 37 11.37 -4.86 -9.24
CA PRO A 37 12.71 -4.31 -9.24
C PRO A 37 12.67 -2.79 -9.03
N TYR A 38 13.65 -2.28 -8.28
CA TYR A 38 13.78 -0.84 -8.07
C TYR A 38 14.11 -0.12 -9.37
N ASP A 39 13.35 0.93 -9.66
CA ASP A 39 13.57 1.84 -10.80
C ASP A 39 13.85 3.25 -10.27
N PRO A 40 15.07 3.79 -10.47
CA PRO A 40 15.43 5.13 -10.03
C PRO A 40 14.62 6.22 -10.76
N PRO A 41 14.18 7.28 -10.05
CA PRO A 41 13.46 8.36 -10.68
C PRO A 41 14.37 9.12 -11.68
N PRO A 42 13.85 9.50 -12.87
CA PRO A 42 14.64 10.12 -13.92
C PRO A 42 15.16 11.52 -13.56
N ASP A 43 14.51 12.19 -12.60
CA ASP A 43 14.93 13.51 -12.10
C ASP A 43 16.04 13.43 -11.04
N GLY A 44 16.40 12.23 -10.59
CA GLY A 44 17.47 11.97 -9.62
C GLY A 44 17.28 12.64 -8.25
N LYS A 45 16.09 13.19 -7.96
CA LYS A 45 15.86 13.90 -6.70
C LYS A 45 15.72 12.89 -5.58
N PHE A 46 16.43 13.12 -4.48
CA PHE A 46 16.32 12.23 -3.31
C PHE A 46 14.86 12.13 -2.80
N SER A 47 14.09 13.22 -2.90
CA SER A 47 12.68 13.26 -2.50
C SER A 47 11.75 12.42 -3.37
N SER A 48 12.14 12.06 -4.59
CA SER A 48 11.35 11.22 -5.52
C SER A 48 11.75 9.74 -5.47
N ILE A 49 12.80 9.38 -4.72
CA ILE A 49 13.24 7.99 -4.57
C ILE A 49 12.23 7.23 -3.72
N VAL A 50 11.61 6.21 -4.30
CA VAL A 50 10.72 5.27 -3.61
C VAL A 50 11.18 3.85 -3.90
N VAL A 51 11.78 3.21 -2.90
CA VAL A 51 12.21 1.81 -3.01
C VAL A 51 11.04 0.90 -2.66
N PRO A 52 10.59 0.02 -3.58
CA PRO A 52 9.58 -0.97 -3.24
C PRO A 52 10.15 -2.00 -2.27
N THR A 53 9.42 -2.25 -1.19
CA THR A 53 9.71 -3.29 -0.20
C THR A 53 8.49 -4.18 0.02
N SER A 54 8.69 -5.37 0.59
CA SER A 54 7.60 -6.28 0.94
C SER A 54 6.51 -5.58 1.76
N ASP A 55 6.88 -4.68 2.67
CA ASP A 55 5.91 -3.93 3.48
C ASP A 55 5.10 -2.93 2.67
N THR A 56 5.71 -2.21 1.73
CA THR A 56 4.99 -1.29 0.85
C THR A 56 4.06 -2.02 -0.11
N VAL A 57 4.49 -3.18 -0.64
CA VAL A 57 3.68 -4.02 -1.53
C VAL A 57 2.50 -4.59 -0.77
N ARG A 58 2.73 -5.21 0.40
CA ARG A 58 1.69 -5.74 1.28
C ARG A 58 0.68 -4.65 1.67
N SER A 59 1.15 -3.47 2.07
CA SER A 59 0.28 -2.35 2.47
C SER A 59 -0.57 -1.85 1.30
N THR A 60 0.01 -1.75 0.10
CA THR A 60 -0.71 -1.36 -1.12
C THR A 60 -1.77 -2.39 -1.48
N TRP A 61 -1.47 -3.69 -1.35
CA TRP A 61 -2.42 -4.78 -1.60
C TRP A 61 -3.61 -4.74 -0.63
N VAL A 62 -3.38 -4.47 0.66
CA VAL A 62 -4.47 -4.30 1.64
C VAL A 62 -5.34 -3.10 1.28
N LEU A 63 -4.72 -1.96 0.93
CA LEU A 63 -5.43 -0.75 0.53
C LEU A 63 -6.29 -1.00 -0.71
N GLU A 64 -5.74 -1.68 -1.73
CA GLU A 64 -6.47 -2.07 -2.93
C GLU A 64 -7.66 -2.97 -2.62
N SER A 65 -7.46 -3.97 -1.75
CA SER A 65 -8.51 -4.90 -1.36
C SER A 65 -9.70 -4.18 -0.72
N ILE A 66 -9.45 -3.21 0.17
CA ILE A 66 -10.52 -2.45 0.84
C ILE A 66 -11.20 -1.47 -0.13
N VAL A 67 -10.43 -0.77 -0.96
CA VAL A 67 -10.97 0.18 -1.94
C VAL A 67 -11.78 -0.53 -3.04
N SER A 68 -11.43 -1.76 -3.41
CA SER A 68 -12.15 -2.56 -4.40
C SER A 68 -13.62 -2.81 -4.02
N VAL A 69 -13.90 -2.89 -2.72
CA VAL A 69 -15.26 -3.04 -2.18
C VAL A 69 -15.88 -1.69 -1.76
N LYS A 70 -15.26 -0.56 -2.14
CA LYS A 70 -15.68 0.81 -1.84
C LYS A 70 -15.87 1.09 -0.35
N ALA A 71 -15.09 0.42 0.50
CA ALA A 71 -15.09 0.64 1.93
C ALA A 71 -14.07 1.72 2.32
N ALA A 72 -14.38 2.48 3.37
CA ALA A 72 -13.44 3.44 3.95
C ALA A 72 -12.37 2.71 4.78
N CYS A 73 -11.12 3.15 4.71
CA CYS A 73 -10.02 2.64 5.52
C CYS A 73 -9.25 3.76 6.20
N LEU A 74 -8.66 3.48 7.36
CA LEU A 74 -7.73 4.35 8.06
C LEU A 74 -6.35 3.69 8.10
N PHE A 75 -5.32 4.40 7.62
CA PHE A 75 -3.95 3.89 7.59
C PHE A 75 -3.08 4.60 8.63
N VAL A 76 -2.79 3.90 9.74
CA VAL A 76 -2.12 4.45 10.93
C VAL A 76 -0.70 3.93 11.10
N GLY A 77 0.12 4.66 11.85
CA GLY A 77 1.49 4.30 12.19
C GLY A 77 2.36 5.53 12.51
N GLU A 78 3.60 5.31 12.95
CA GLU A 78 4.51 6.38 13.34
C GLU A 78 4.84 7.38 12.21
N SER A 79 5.20 8.61 12.54
CA SER A 79 5.63 9.58 11.50
C SER A 79 6.86 9.06 10.75
N GLY A 80 6.94 9.33 9.44
CA GLY A 80 8.07 8.91 8.61
C GLY A 80 8.01 7.48 8.08
N THR A 81 7.00 6.67 8.40
CA THR A 81 6.90 5.27 7.93
C THR A 81 6.29 5.10 6.52
N ALA A 82 6.59 6.03 5.60
CA ALA A 82 6.15 6.01 4.19
C ALA A 82 4.63 5.93 3.91
N LYS A 83 3.76 6.04 4.92
CA LYS A 83 2.29 5.90 4.76
C LYS A 83 1.72 6.83 3.71
N THR A 84 2.03 8.13 3.81
CA THR A 84 1.58 9.14 2.86
C THR A 84 2.07 8.83 1.44
N THR A 85 3.32 8.39 1.30
CA THR A 85 3.90 8.00 0.00
C THR A 85 3.16 6.82 -0.62
N VAL A 86 2.83 5.79 0.18
CA VAL A 86 2.07 4.62 -0.29
C VAL A 86 0.68 5.03 -0.77
N VAL A 87 -0.05 5.82 0.03
CA VAL A 87 -1.41 6.27 -0.33
C VAL A 87 -1.38 7.16 -1.57
N SER A 88 -0.48 8.15 -1.63
CA SER A 88 -0.36 9.03 -2.80
C SER A 88 -0.01 8.27 -4.08
N LYS A 89 0.90 7.30 -4.01
CA LYS A 89 1.24 6.44 -5.16
C LYS A 89 0.03 5.62 -5.59
N PHE A 90 -0.67 5.01 -4.65
CA PHE A 90 -1.87 4.22 -4.91
C PHE A 90 -2.99 5.03 -5.55
N LEU A 91 -3.24 6.25 -5.08
CA LEU A 91 -4.25 7.14 -5.68
C LEU A 91 -3.84 7.59 -7.08
N GLY A 92 -2.53 7.83 -7.29
CA GLY A 92 -1.98 8.20 -8.60
C GLY A 92 -2.08 7.13 -9.68
N THR A 93 -2.29 5.85 -9.34
CA THR A 93 -2.51 4.78 -10.33
C THR A 93 -3.97 4.64 -10.77
N ARG A 94 -4.90 5.40 -10.18
CA ARG A 94 -6.33 5.30 -10.48
C ARG A 94 -6.69 6.12 -11.72
N ASN A 95 -7.68 5.64 -12.48
CA ASN A 95 -8.15 6.33 -13.67
C ASN A 95 -8.80 7.67 -13.27
N PRO A 96 -8.28 8.83 -13.71
CA PRO A 96 -8.82 10.14 -13.36
C PRO A 96 -10.25 10.38 -13.88
N ASP A 97 -10.69 9.64 -14.91
CA ASP A 97 -12.07 9.74 -15.42
C ASP A 97 -13.11 9.16 -14.45
N HIS A 98 -12.66 8.28 -13.54
CA HIS A 98 -13.51 7.60 -12.58
C HIS A 98 -13.22 7.96 -11.13
N PHE A 99 -12.04 8.52 -10.84
CA PHE A 99 -11.57 8.78 -9.48
C PHE A 99 -11.02 10.20 -9.34
N THR A 100 -11.48 10.90 -8.31
CA THR A 100 -10.92 12.17 -7.83
C THR A 100 -10.30 11.96 -6.47
N SER A 101 -9.15 12.60 -6.22
CA SER A 101 -8.47 12.59 -4.93
C SER A 101 -8.53 13.97 -4.27
N LEU A 102 -8.99 14.02 -3.02
CA LEU A 102 -8.98 15.22 -2.18
C LEU A 102 -8.03 15.00 -1.01
N GLY A 103 -7.02 15.87 -0.88
CA GLY A 103 -6.07 15.85 0.23
C GLY A 103 -6.38 16.97 1.22
N ILE A 104 -6.68 16.62 2.47
CA ILE A 104 -6.90 17.58 3.56
C ILE A 104 -5.81 17.39 4.62
N ASN A 105 -5.07 18.46 4.90
CA ASN A 105 -4.03 18.46 5.93
C ASN A 105 -4.58 19.04 7.24
N PHE A 106 -4.42 18.31 8.33
CA PHE A 106 -4.86 18.74 9.66
C PHE A 106 -3.71 19.32 10.47
N SER A 107 -4.01 20.35 11.25
CA SER A 107 -3.14 20.92 12.27
C SER A 107 -3.94 21.19 13.54
N SER A 108 -3.28 21.63 14.60
CA SER A 108 -3.97 22.06 15.85
C SER A 108 -4.90 23.27 15.66
N ARG A 109 -4.84 23.95 14.51
CA ARG A 109 -5.68 25.10 14.18
C ARG A 109 -6.82 24.78 13.21
N THR A 110 -6.92 23.53 12.73
CA THR A 110 -7.99 23.13 11.80
C THR A 110 -9.31 22.99 12.54
N SER A 111 -10.34 23.71 12.10
CA SER A 111 -11.70 23.68 12.63
C SER A 111 -12.64 22.81 11.79
N SER A 112 -13.85 22.55 12.30
CA SER A 112 -14.87 21.83 11.53
C SER A 112 -15.34 22.59 10.29
N LEU A 113 -15.32 23.92 10.32
CA LEU A 113 -15.69 24.76 9.17
C LEU A 113 -14.67 24.61 8.04
N ASP A 114 -13.37 24.60 8.36
CA ASP A 114 -12.30 24.44 7.37
C ASP A 114 -12.43 23.12 6.58
N VAL A 115 -12.89 22.05 7.24
CA VAL A 115 -13.12 20.75 6.60
C VAL A 115 -14.36 20.77 5.71
N GLN A 116 -15.44 21.43 6.16
CA GLN A 116 -16.67 21.57 5.37
C GLN A 116 -16.45 22.39 4.11
N ASP A 117 -15.68 23.49 4.19
CA ASP A 117 -15.38 24.34 3.04
C ASP A 117 -14.46 23.64 2.01
N ALA A 118 -13.69 22.64 2.44
CA ALA A 118 -12.79 21.88 1.58
C ALA A 118 -13.48 20.70 0.86
N THR A 119 -14.70 20.33 1.24
CA THR A 119 -15.42 19.14 0.74
C THR A 119 -16.58 19.54 -0.17
#